data_AF-A0A7C7RQC5-F1
#
_entry.id   AF-A0A7C7RQC5-F1
#
_cell.length_a   1.000
_cell.length_b   1.000
_cell.length_c   1.000
_cell.angle_alpha   90.00
_cell.angle_beta   90.00
_cell.angle_gamma   90.00
#
_symmetry.space_group_name_H-M   'P 1'
#
loop_
_entity.id
_entity.type
_entity.pdbx_description
1 polymer ?
#
loop_
_entity_poly.entity_id
_entity_poly.type
_entity_poly.pdbx_seq_one_letter_code
_entity_poly.pdbx_strand_id
1 'polypeptide(L)'
;MPFAVQAPERRRRASRELVLGAVFAISESERGKSGGLILKKPPEEILFISEVYYPIWIFPWKNRILLFDGFGVKKHRIMYDIIPDTSVFLKEMELSSKRIETYLDFLQRNLNFFSSFSGKGEKIVEGLITDPEFTGDFISYMKSSERIKSSMVNKLVLAPRINIERAKEIIGEISDFIEILDAEAKKLRNVMRILTSETERYIGMLISESKRVKLTADKKISEVKSKFEKKIEILRKKYDKMIIKISNDVKEKTQNLEKEKIDLQLRKEKLRNYIERCEDEISRYRLLKDEEKVNFWKLENKSSKKKISEINKKIKEVDAKIMELENLRANRINEVKSEYKSKFNELNTEIERIKSERDEKLIRNEEIIKKLRELTSKIVSQINDLMESRLPRSRDILQLGLPIIRRKPALIYIPFYLTCYRRDSKRRYMVLPPSLMCSYGASVRIRSAFGARKIRMIFRERSRSISILINQFIDIVKSDPLLDGTIREAGVKTNLLVSRRNRRVISEGLTELYGEGWISKSELEYLNDKLSCFNT
;
A
#
# COMPACT_ATOMS: atom_id res chain seq x y z
N MET A 1 44.14 -2.97 16.19
CA MET A 1 43.70 -4.15 16.97
C MET A 1 44.89 -5.12 17.10
N PRO A 2 44.89 -6.10 18.03
CA PRO A 2 45.92 -7.15 18.09
C PRO A 2 45.64 -8.28 17.09
N PHE A 3 46.69 -8.91 16.54
CA PHE A 3 46.57 -10.06 15.64
C PHE A 3 45.98 -11.27 16.34
N ALA A 4 46.55 -11.64 17.49
CA ALA A 4 46.12 -12.77 18.29
C ALA A 4 45.65 -12.30 19.67
N VAL A 5 44.55 -12.88 20.15
CA VAL A 5 44.13 -12.79 21.55
C VAL A 5 43.95 -14.19 22.12
N GLN A 6 44.09 -14.33 23.44
CA GLN A 6 43.97 -15.62 24.10
C GLN A 6 42.55 -16.19 23.91
N ALA A 7 42.46 -17.45 23.46
CA ALA A 7 41.18 -18.15 23.38
C ALA A 7 40.65 -18.44 24.80
N PRO A 8 39.32 -18.50 25.03
CA PRO A 8 38.75 -18.76 26.35
C PRO A 8 39.29 -20.03 27.02
N GLU A 9 39.56 -21.06 26.23
CA GLU A 9 40.09 -22.35 26.70
C GLU A 9 41.60 -22.32 27.04
N ARG A 10 42.32 -21.29 26.62
CA ARG A 10 43.78 -21.24 26.75
C ARG A 10 44.18 -20.76 28.15
N ARG A 11 45.03 -21.52 28.84
CA ARG A 11 45.53 -21.18 30.20
C ARG A 11 46.88 -20.47 30.19
N ARG A 12 47.74 -20.75 29.20
CA ARG A 12 49.06 -20.11 29.05
C ARG A 12 48.93 -18.78 28.33
N ARG A 13 49.74 -17.78 28.72
CA ARG A 13 49.73 -16.45 28.09
C ARG A 13 49.94 -16.58 26.57
N ALA A 14 49.21 -15.79 25.80
CA ALA A 14 49.47 -15.59 24.38
C ALA A 14 50.62 -14.57 24.22
N SER A 15 51.87 -15.03 24.32
CA SER A 15 53.07 -14.20 24.21
C SER A 15 53.34 -13.78 22.76
N ARG A 16 54.13 -12.72 22.56
CA ARG A 16 54.48 -12.25 21.22
C ARG A 16 55.46 -13.22 20.55
N GLU A 17 56.34 -13.79 21.34
CA GLU A 17 57.31 -14.84 21.03
C GLU A 17 56.57 -16.02 20.40
N LEU A 18 55.60 -16.59 21.12
CA LEU A 18 54.80 -17.73 20.66
C LEU A 18 54.01 -17.41 19.38
N VAL A 19 53.45 -16.21 19.26
CA VAL A 19 52.74 -15.77 18.04
C VAL A 19 53.70 -15.77 16.85
N LEU A 20 54.88 -15.15 16.98
CA LEU A 20 55.84 -15.09 15.88
C LEU A 20 56.42 -16.47 15.53
N GLY A 21 56.72 -17.29 16.54
CA GLY A 21 57.14 -18.68 16.34
C GLY A 21 56.10 -19.47 15.54
N ALA A 22 54.82 -19.34 15.89
CA ALA A 22 53.72 -20.01 15.20
C ALA A 22 53.53 -19.51 13.77
N VAL A 23 53.56 -18.19 13.55
CA VAL A 23 53.46 -17.59 12.21
C VAL A 23 54.59 -18.10 11.31
N PHE A 24 55.83 -18.14 11.81
CA PHE A 24 56.97 -18.65 11.07
C PHE A 24 56.83 -20.15 10.79
N ALA A 25 56.52 -20.96 11.80
CA ALA A 25 56.34 -22.40 11.66
C ALA A 25 55.26 -22.75 10.63
N ILE A 26 54.10 -22.07 10.68
CA ILE A 26 53.02 -22.25 9.71
C ILE A 26 53.50 -21.84 8.31
N SER A 27 54.17 -20.69 8.19
CA SER A 27 54.68 -20.19 6.90
C SER A 27 55.69 -21.13 6.25
N GLU A 28 56.63 -21.70 7.01
CA GLU A 28 57.54 -22.72 6.49
C GLU A 28 56.81 -24.03 6.13
N SER A 29 55.80 -24.40 6.92
CA SER A 29 55.05 -25.64 6.68
C SER A 29 54.18 -25.61 5.43
N GLU A 30 53.67 -24.42 5.06
CA GLU A 30 52.83 -24.16 3.89
C GLU A 30 53.66 -23.79 2.64
N ARG A 31 54.99 -23.75 2.76
CA ARG A 31 55.92 -23.52 1.64
C ARG A 31 55.91 -24.71 0.68
N GLY A 32 55.73 -24.45 -0.61
CA GLY A 32 55.71 -25.47 -1.64
C GLY A 32 57.06 -26.17 -1.77
N LYS A 33 57.15 -27.44 -1.33
CA LYS A 33 58.36 -28.25 -1.42
C LYS A 33 58.72 -28.57 -2.87
N SER A 34 59.98 -28.95 -3.11
CA SER A 34 60.41 -29.43 -4.42
C SER A 34 59.56 -30.62 -4.84
N GLY A 35 59.18 -30.69 -6.13
CA GLY A 35 58.48 -31.86 -6.63
C GLY A 35 59.36 -33.10 -6.41
N GLY A 36 58.75 -34.21 -6.01
CA GLY A 36 59.46 -35.47 -5.77
C GLY A 36 60.21 -35.97 -7.02
N LEU A 37 60.81 -37.16 -6.93
CA LEU A 37 61.74 -37.74 -7.92
C LEU A 37 61.33 -37.65 -9.41
N ILE A 38 60.05 -37.44 -9.74
CA ILE A 38 59.51 -37.43 -11.11
C ILE A 38 59.34 -36.01 -11.70
N LEU A 39 59.21 -34.95 -10.88
CA LEU A 39 59.07 -33.56 -11.37
C LEU A 39 60.04 -32.64 -10.63
N LYS A 40 61.17 -32.29 -11.25
CA LYS A 40 62.16 -31.34 -10.74
C LYS A 40 61.60 -29.90 -10.73
N LYS A 41 60.71 -29.59 -9.80
CA LYS A 41 60.26 -28.22 -9.52
C LYS A 41 61.10 -27.64 -8.38
N PRO A 42 61.69 -26.43 -8.51
CA PRO A 42 62.40 -25.80 -7.41
C PRO A 42 61.46 -25.53 -6.23
N PRO A 43 61.93 -25.66 -4.98
CA PRO A 43 61.12 -25.33 -3.82
C PRO A 43 60.79 -23.83 -3.83
N GLU A 44 59.61 -23.47 -3.31
CA GLU A 44 59.29 -22.06 -3.07
C GLU A 44 60.22 -21.48 -2.02
N GLU A 45 60.58 -20.20 -2.13
CA GLU A 45 61.28 -19.43 -1.11
C GLU A 45 60.30 -18.50 -0.40
N ILE A 46 60.50 -18.26 0.89
CA ILE A 46 59.79 -17.18 1.60
C ILE A 46 60.49 -15.86 1.25
N LEU A 47 59.82 -15.03 0.47
CA LEU A 47 60.31 -13.69 0.13
C LEU A 47 60.18 -12.75 1.34
N PHE A 48 59.03 -12.80 2.03
CA PHE A 48 58.83 -12.10 3.30
C PHE A 48 57.71 -12.73 4.12
N ILE A 49 57.77 -12.50 5.43
CA ILE A 49 56.66 -12.62 6.37
C ILE A 49 56.48 -11.25 7.01
N SER A 50 55.30 -10.64 6.87
CA SER A 50 55.05 -9.28 7.37
C SER A 50 53.74 -9.19 8.13
N GLU A 51 53.74 -8.44 9.24
CA GLU A 51 52.52 -8.04 9.95
C GLU A 51 51.90 -6.85 9.21
N VAL A 52 50.69 -7.04 8.68
CA VAL A 52 49.97 -6.09 7.83
C VAL A 52 48.77 -5.51 8.56
N TYR A 53 48.51 -4.23 8.39
CA TYR A 53 47.43 -3.49 9.05
C TYR A 53 46.44 -2.98 8.02
N TYR A 54 45.28 -3.64 7.93
CA TYR A 54 44.20 -3.29 6.99
C TYR A 54 43.32 -2.15 7.53
N PRO A 55 43.12 -1.06 6.77
CA PRO A 55 42.37 0.11 7.22
C PRO A 55 40.85 -0.09 7.14
N ILE A 56 40.16 0.19 8.25
CA ILE A 56 38.71 0.35 8.33
C ILE A 56 38.43 1.75 8.88
N TRP A 57 37.65 2.52 8.14
CA TRP A 57 37.16 3.80 8.59
C TRP A 57 35.91 3.66 9.45
N ILE A 58 35.87 4.44 10.51
CA ILE A 58 34.67 4.74 11.28
C ILE A 58 34.35 6.20 11.06
N PHE A 59 33.22 6.48 10.42
CA PHE A 59 32.77 7.84 10.19
C PHE A 59 31.53 8.17 11.01
N PRO A 60 31.52 9.31 11.72
CA PRO A 60 30.30 9.81 12.32
C PRO A 60 29.31 10.24 11.22
N TRP A 61 28.07 9.80 11.34
CA TRP A 61 27.00 10.17 10.43
C TRP A 61 25.69 10.28 11.21
N LYS A 62 25.22 11.52 11.42
CA LYS A 62 24.13 11.84 12.35
C LYS A 62 24.46 11.25 13.75
N ASN A 63 23.51 10.61 14.42
CA ASN A 63 23.71 9.96 15.72
C ASN A 63 24.19 8.51 15.62
N ARG A 64 24.90 8.17 14.53
CA ARG A 64 25.37 6.82 14.22
C ARG A 64 26.81 6.88 13.70
N ILE A 65 27.40 5.70 13.50
CA ILE A 65 28.63 5.55 12.73
C ILE A 65 28.39 4.69 11.49
N LEU A 66 29.08 5.02 10.40
CA LEU A 66 29.22 4.18 9.23
C LEU A 66 30.61 3.53 9.23
N LEU A 67 30.67 2.27 8.82
CA LEU A 67 31.93 1.55 8.64
C LEU A 67 32.26 1.48 7.16
N PHE A 68 33.47 1.90 6.79
CA PHE A 68 33.97 1.75 5.43
C PHE A 68 35.24 0.92 5.42
N ASP A 69 35.31 -0.09 4.56
CA ASP A 69 36.58 -0.76 4.27
C ASP A 69 37.46 0.18 3.44
N GLY A 70 38.72 0.34 3.82
CA GLY A 70 39.58 1.37 3.26
C GLY A 70 40.00 1.13 1.81
N PHE A 71 39.72 -0.03 1.22
CA PHE A 71 40.10 -0.37 -0.16
C PHE A 71 38.91 -0.49 -1.12
N GLY A 72 37.66 -0.33 -0.65
CA GLY A 72 36.46 -0.46 -1.47
C GLY A 72 36.14 -1.90 -1.87
N VAL A 73 36.61 -2.88 -1.10
CA VAL A 73 36.39 -4.31 -1.34
C VAL A 73 34.92 -4.67 -1.15
N LYS A 74 34.30 -4.10 -0.11
CA LYS A 74 32.86 -4.21 0.13
C LYS A 74 32.14 -3.14 -0.67
N LYS A 75 30.94 -3.50 -1.09
CA LYS A 75 29.98 -2.59 -1.73
C LYS A 75 28.62 -2.90 -1.15
N HIS A 76 27.92 -1.87 -0.70
CA HIS A 76 26.53 -2.00 -0.27
C HIS A 76 25.62 -1.53 -1.40
N ARG A 77 24.56 -2.28 -1.65
CA ARG A 77 23.59 -2.00 -2.71
C ARG A 77 22.27 -1.58 -2.08
N ILE A 78 21.86 -0.34 -2.31
CA ILE A 78 20.58 0.20 -1.85
C ILE A 78 19.61 0.12 -3.02
N MET A 79 18.72 -0.87 -2.97
CA MET A 79 17.64 -1.02 -3.96
C MET A 79 16.51 -0.05 -3.65
N TYR A 80 16.04 0.70 -4.64
CA TYR A 80 14.95 1.66 -4.45
C TYR A 80 13.87 1.61 -5.53
N ASP A 81 12.68 2.03 -5.17
CA ASP A 81 11.52 2.17 -6.05
C ASP A 81 11.51 3.50 -6.79
N ILE A 82 11.33 3.42 -8.12
CA ILE A 82 11.20 4.60 -8.99
C ILE A 82 9.71 4.94 -9.11
N ILE A 83 9.34 6.14 -8.69
CA ILE A 83 7.96 6.61 -8.75
C ILE A 83 7.58 7.03 -10.19
N PRO A 84 6.30 6.93 -10.58
CA PRO A 84 5.81 7.49 -11.83
C PRO A 84 6.09 8.99 -11.96
N ASP A 85 6.26 9.48 -13.19
CA ASP A 85 6.59 10.89 -13.43
C ASP A 85 5.41 11.82 -13.09
N THR A 86 5.49 12.36 -11.87
CA THR A 86 4.51 13.31 -11.34
C THR A 86 4.36 14.58 -12.18
N SER A 87 5.39 14.97 -12.91
CA SER A 87 5.40 16.21 -13.72
C SER A 87 4.53 16.02 -14.97
N VAL A 88 4.61 14.84 -15.59
CA VAL A 88 3.78 14.48 -16.75
C VAL A 88 2.31 14.44 -16.34
N PHE A 89 1.99 13.78 -15.23
CA PHE A 89 0.62 13.72 -14.70
C PHE A 89 0.04 15.11 -14.41
N LEU A 90 0.80 15.97 -13.72
CA LEU A 90 0.35 17.33 -13.38
C LEU A 90 0.14 18.20 -14.62
N LYS A 91 1.02 18.09 -15.61
CA LYS A 91 0.89 18.84 -16.87
C LYS A 91 -0.34 18.41 -17.66
N GLU A 92 -0.62 17.12 -17.74
CA GLU A 92 -1.84 16.62 -18.41
C GLU A 92 -3.10 17.05 -17.67
N MET A 93 -3.08 17.02 -16.33
CA MET A 93 -4.16 17.50 -15.49
C MET A 93 -4.44 18.99 -15.75
N GLU A 94 -3.41 19.84 -15.77
CA GLU A 94 -3.53 21.27 -16.05
C GLU A 94 -4.13 21.54 -17.43
N LEU A 95 -3.72 20.79 -18.46
CA LEU A 95 -4.28 20.93 -19.80
C LEU A 95 -5.75 20.52 -19.87
N SER A 96 -6.15 19.53 -19.06
CA SER A 96 -7.49 18.94 -19.04
C SER A 96 -8.44 19.63 -18.06
N SER A 97 -7.95 20.53 -17.19
CA SER A 97 -8.71 21.15 -16.11
C SER A 97 -9.60 22.31 -16.54
N LYS A 98 -9.67 22.66 -17.83
CA LYS A 98 -10.49 23.78 -18.33
C LYS A 98 -11.99 23.50 -18.34
N ARG A 99 -12.40 22.25 -18.58
CA ARG A 99 -13.80 21.83 -18.64
C ARG A 99 -13.99 20.55 -17.82
N ILE A 100 -15.22 20.36 -17.32
CA ILE A 100 -15.52 19.23 -16.44
C ILE A 100 -15.47 17.89 -17.20
N GLU A 101 -15.88 17.89 -18.47
CA GLU A 101 -15.86 16.70 -19.31
C GLU A 101 -14.40 16.26 -19.56
N THR A 102 -13.53 17.20 -19.95
CA THR A 102 -12.12 16.90 -20.19
C THR A 102 -11.39 16.49 -18.92
N TYR A 103 -11.77 17.05 -17.76
CA TYR A 103 -11.22 16.67 -16.48
C TYR A 103 -11.66 15.25 -16.05
N LEU A 104 -12.92 14.89 -16.26
CA LEU A 104 -13.41 13.52 -16.05
C LEU A 104 -12.67 12.51 -16.93
N ASP A 105 -12.51 12.82 -18.22
CA ASP A 105 -11.77 11.96 -19.15
C ASP A 105 -10.31 11.80 -18.75
N PHE A 106 -9.69 12.87 -18.23
CA PHE A 106 -8.34 12.81 -17.64
C PHE A 106 -8.29 11.84 -16.45
N LEU A 107 -9.21 11.96 -15.50
CA LEU A 107 -9.27 11.08 -14.32
C LEU A 107 -9.47 9.61 -14.71
N GLN A 108 -10.32 9.33 -15.69
CA GLN A 108 -10.56 7.97 -16.18
C GLN A 108 -9.34 7.38 -16.88
N ARG A 109 -8.70 8.13 -17.78
CA ARG A 109 -7.51 7.66 -18.51
C ARG A 109 -6.33 7.40 -17.58
N ASN A 110 -6.18 8.22 -16.54
CA ASN A 110 -5.07 8.13 -15.59
C ASN A 110 -5.40 7.32 -14.32
N LEU A 111 -6.48 6.53 -14.33
CA LEU A 111 -6.95 5.79 -13.15
C LEU A 111 -5.94 4.78 -12.60
N ASN A 112 -4.98 4.34 -13.42
CA ASN A 112 -3.95 3.38 -13.04
C ASN A 112 -2.53 3.97 -13.09
N PHE A 113 -2.39 5.29 -13.28
CA PHE A 113 -1.09 5.96 -13.45
C PHE A 113 -0.16 5.73 -12.25
N PHE A 114 -0.73 5.65 -11.04
CA PHE A 114 -0.01 5.41 -9.80
C PHE A 114 -0.22 3.99 -9.25
N SER A 115 -0.70 3.03 -10.06
CA SER A 115 -1.01 1.67 -9.58
C SER A 115 0.23 0.85 -9.23
N SER A 116 1.41 1.21 -9.74
CA SER A 116 2.67 0.54 -9.46
C SER A 116 3.87 1.48 -9.64
N PHE A 117 5.04 1.05 -9.15
CA PHE A 117 6.31 1.72 -9.42
C PHE A 117 6.70 1.59 -10.90
N SER A 118 7.30 2.62 -11.47
CA SER A 118 7.77 2.61 -12.86
C SER A 118 9.02 1.76 -13.06
N GLY A 119 9.68 1.37 -11.97
CA GLY A 119 10.84 0.49 -12.00
C GLY A 119 11.55 0.39 -10.66
N LYS A 120 12.69 -0.30 -10.69
CA LYS A 120 13.62 -0.40 -9.56
C LYS A 120 14.95 0.21 -9.97
N GLY A 121 15.52 1.02 -9.08
CA GLY A 121 16.87 1.55 -9.18
C GLY A 121 17.81 0.93 -8.15
N GLU A 122 19.10 1.13 -8.35
CA GLU A 122 20.16 0.67 -7.44
C GLU A 122 21.15 1.81 -7.20
N LYS A 123 21.40 2.14 -5.92
CA LYS A 123 22.52 3.01 -5.52
C LYS A 123 23.59 2.13 -4.89
N ILE A 124 24.77 2.09 -5.51
CA ILE A 124 25.93 1.38 -5.00
C ILE A 124 26.75 2.32 -4.13
N VAL A 125 27.02 1.92 -2.90
CA VAL A 125 27.87 2.64 -1.95
C VAL A 125 29.18 1.85 -1.78
N GLU A 126 30.26 2.42 -2.27
CA GLU A 126 31.59 1.82 -2.21
C GLU A 126 32.12 1.81 -0.76
N GLY A 127 32.77 0.73 -0.37
CA GLY A 127 33.41 0.57 0.93
C GLY A 127 32.45 0.31 2.09
N LEU A 128 31.16 0.64 1.95
CA LEU A 128 30.21 0.59 3.06
C LEU A 128 30.00 -0.85 3.54
N ILE A 129 30.22 -1.07 4.84
CA ILE A 129 30.04 -2.36 5.49
C ILE A 129 28.76 -2.33 6.32
N THR A 130 27.79 -3.14 5.92
CA THR A 130 26.48 -3.27 6.60
C THR A 130 26.19 -4.70 7.06
N ASP A 131 27.11 -5.63 6.79
CA ASP A 131 26.95 -7.04 7.13
C ASP A 131 26.84 -7.24 8.66
N PRO A 132 25.74 -7.81 9.18
CA PRO A 132 25.54 -7.97 10.61
C PRO A 132 26.61 -8.82 11.29
N GLU A 133 27.10 -9.88 10.63
CA GLU A 133 28.17 -10.74 11.16
C GLU A 133 29.47 -9.96 11.29
N PHE A 134 29.89 -9.25 10.24
CA PHE A 134 31.06 -8.37 10.28
C PHE A 134 30.95 -7.29 11.34
N THR A 135 29.84 -6.56 11.37
CA THR A 135 29.68 -5.42 12.28
C THR A 135 29.69 -5.87 13.74
N GLY A 136 29.04 -7.00 14.07
CA GLY A 136 29.05 -7.60 15.40
C GLY A 136 30.47 -8.00 15.85
N ASP A 137 31.18 -8.73 14.99
CA ASP A 137 32.57 -9.16 15.26
C ASP A 137 33.51 -7.95 15.40
N PHE A 138 33.39 -6.98 14.50
CA PHE A 138 34.22 -5.78 14.49
C PHE A 138 34.03 -4.95 15.77
N ILE A 139 32.80 -4.76 16.25
CA ILE A 139 32.51 -4.08 17.52
C ILE A 139 33.16 -4.84 18.69
N SER A 140 33.03 -6.17 18.72
CA SER A 140 33.66 -7.01 19.73
C SER A 140 35.18 -6.82 19.74
N TYR A 141 35.81 -6.73 18.57
CA TYR A 141 37.25 -6.58 18.43
C TYR A 141 37.74 -5.20 18.84
N MET A 142 36.94 -4.18 18.55
CA MET A 142 37.24 -2.80 18.90
C MET A 142 37.50 -2.63 20.39
N LYS A 143 36.86 -3.43 21.25
CA LYS A 143 37.10 -3.42 22.71
C LYS A 143 38.55 -3.75 23.09
N SER A 144 39.22 -4.58 22.29
CA SER A 144 40.64 -4.94 22.43
C SER A 144 41.60 -4.01 21.68
N SER A 145 41.11 -2.88 21.14
CA SER A 145 41.95 -1.96 20.36
C SER A 145 42.74 -1.00 21.25
N GLU A 146 43.99 -0.75 20.87
CA GLU A 146 44.86 0.21 21.53
C GLU A 146 45.11 1.42 20.61
N ARG A 147 45.25 2.60 21.21
CA ARG A 147 45.58 3.83 20.47
C ARG A 147 47.07 3.85 20.16
N ILE A 148 47.38 3.94 18.87
CA ILE A 148 48.75 4.05 18.38
C ILE A 148 49.16 5.53 18.49
N LYS A 149 50.20 5.81 19.29
CA LYS A 149 50.71 7.17 19.53
C LYS A 149 51.95 7.54 18.68
N SER A 150 52.67 6.55 18.16
CA SER A 150 53.91 6.71 17.38
C SER A 150 53.85 5.88 16.09
N SER A 151 54.78 6.14 15.16
CA SER A 151 54.89 5.34 13.92
C SER A 151 55.12 3.87 14.27
N MET A 152 54.33 2.97 13.66
CA MET A 152 54.53 1.54 13.78
C MET A 152 55.79 1.11 13.02
N VAL A 153 56.93 1.10 13.72
CA VAL A 153 58.22 0.67 13.14
C VAL A 153 58.16 -0.82 12.81
N ASN A 154 58.64 -1.21 11.63
CA ASN A 154 58.70 -2.59 11.12
C ASN A 154 57.32 -3.27 10.94
N LYS A 155 56.27 -2.50 10.60
CA LYS A 155 54.94 -3.05 10.27
C LYS A 155 54.46 -2.49 8.95
N LEU A 156 53.73 -3.31 8.17
CA LEU A 156 53.14 -2.89 6.91
C LEU A 156 51.78 -2.22 7.18
N VAL A 157 51.77 -0.90 7.27
CA VAL A 157 50.52 -0.13 7.44
C VAL A 157 49.98 0.26 6.08
N LEU A 158 48.82 -0.29 5.71
CA LEU A 158 48.23 -0.02 4.40
C LEU A 158 47.53 1.34 4.41
N ALA A 159 47.90 2.21 3.46
CA ALA A 159 47.18 3.45 3.23
C ALA A 159 45.82 3.14 2.58
N PRO A 160 44.70 3.67 3.11
CA PRO A 160 43.40 3.42 2.51
C PRO A 160 43.27 4.11 1.16
N ARG A 161 42.76 3.39 0.15
CA ARG A 161 42.35 3.93 -1.14
C ARG A 161 41.16 4.89 -0.99
N ILE A 162 40.18 4.52 -0.17
CA ILE A 162 39.13 5.43 0.28
C ILE A 162 39.72 6.29 1.38
N ASN A 163 40.29 7.44 1.02
CA ASN A 163 40.84 8.39 1.98
C ASN A 163 39.72 9.15 2.71
N ILE A 164 40.10 10.03 3.65
CA ILE A 164 39.14 10.76 4.48
C ILE A 164 38.20 11.66 3.67
N GLU A 165 38.70 12.31 2.61
CA GLU A 165 37.89 13.20 1.77
C GLU A 165 36.92 12.39 0.90
N ARG A 166 37.39 11.30 0.28
CA ARG A 166 36.51 10.39 -0.48
C ARG A 166 35.41 9.79 0.38
N ALA A 167 35.71 9.41 1.62
CA ALA A 167 34.70 8.90 2.53
C ALA A 167 33.65 9.97 2.91
N LYS A 168 34.07 11.25 3.10
CA LYS A 168 33.11 12.35 3.30
C LYS A 168 32.22 12.56 2.09
N GLU A 169 32.79 12.52 0.88
CA GLU A 169 32.01 12.58 -0.37
C GLU A 169 30.95 11.49 -0.43
N ILE A 170 31.34 10.23 -0.18
CA ILE A 170 30.40 9.09 -0.18
C ILE A 170 29.28 9.30 0.85
N ILE A 171 29.59 9.83 2.04
CA ILE A 171 28.58 10.15 3.06
C ILE A 171 27.65 11.30 2.61
N GLY A 172 28.20 12.29 1.91
CA GLY A 172 27.44 13.33 1.21
C GLY A 172 26.47 12.70 0.22
N GLU A 173 26.95 11.84 -0.67
CA GLU A 173 26.12 11.13 -1.67
C GLU A 173 24.97 10.32 -1.03
N ILE A 174 25.21 9.67 0.12
CA ILE A 174 24.15 8.97 0.87
C ILE A 174 23.11 9.96 1.42
N SER A 175 23.57 11.11 1.90
CA SER A 175 22.71 12.14 2.48
C SER A 175 21.86 12.82 1.40
N ASP A 176 22.47 13.18 0.27
CA ASP A 176 21.78 13.71 -0.91
C ASP A 176 20.75 12.70 -1.43
N PHE A 177 21.10 11.42 -1.45
CA PHE A 177 20.17 10.38 -1.87
C PHE A 177 18.94 10.29 -0.95
N ILE A 178 19.11 10.41 0.38
CA ILE A 178 17.98 10.49 1.31
C ILE A 178 17.11 11.72 1.00
N GLU A 179 17.71 12.88 0.73
CA GLU A 179 16.97 14.10 0.38
C GLU A 179 16.17 13.94 -0.92
N ILE A 180 16.71 13.25 -1.92
CA ILE A 180 16.00 12.91 -3.16
C ILE A 180 14.77 12.05 -2.85
N LEU A 181 14.91 11.00 -2.03
CA LEU A 181 13.78 10.14 -1.66
C LEU A 181 12.69 10.94 -0.92
N ASP A 182 13.08 11.81 0.02
CA ASP A 182 12.15 12.67 0.75
C ASP A 182 11.47 13.70 -0.16
N ALA A 183 12.20 14.28 -1.12
CA ALA A 183 11.66 15.22 -2.09
C ALA A 183 10.63 14.54 -3.01
N GLU A 184 10.87 13.31 -3.44
CA GLU A 184 9.91 12.53 -4.24
C GLU A 184 8.64 12.20 -3.46
N ALA A 185 8.74 11.87 -2.17
CA ALA A 185 7.56 11.69 -1.32
C ALA A 185 6.75 12.99 -1.18
N LYS A 186 7.44 14.16 -1.10
CA LYS A 186 6.78 15.47 -1.12
C LYS A 186 6.10 15.75 -2.47
N LYS A 187 6.69 15.36 -3.60
CA LYS A 187 6.08 15.50 -4.93
C LYS A 187 4.76 14.72 -5.02
N LEU A 188 4.73 13.46 -4.56
CA LEU A 188 3.52 12.65 -4.53
C LEU A 188 2.40 13.29 -3.68
N ARG A 189 2.72 13.77 -2.47
CA ARG A 189 1.75 14.52 -1.63
C ARG A 189 1.24 15.78 -2.33
N ASN A 190 2.12 16.47 -3.06
CA ASN A 190 1.72 17.66 -3.81
C ASN A 190 0.75 17.31 -4.94
N VAL A 191 0.95 16.19 -5.65
CA VAL A 191 0.00 15.68 -6.66
C VAL A 191 -1.37 15.43 -6.02
N MET A 192 -1.43 14.70 -4.90
CA MET A 192 -2.69 14.47 -4.19
C MET A 192 -3.40 15.77 -3.83
N ARG A 193 -2.66 16.75 -3.29
CA ARG A 193 -3.22 18.03 -2.88
C ARG A 193 -3.81 18.79 -4.08
N ILE A 194 -3.08 18.87 -5.19
CA ILE A 194 -3.51 19.56 -6.40
C ILE A 194 -4.73 18.87 -7.00
N LEU A 195 -4.68 17.54 -7.14
CA LEU A 195 -5.78 16.72 -7.68
C LEU A 195 -7.07 16.90 -6.87
N THR A 196 -6.98 16.76 -5.54
CA THR A 196 -8.13 16.93 -4.66
C THR A 196 -8.68 18.35 -4.72
N SER A 197 -7.82 19.37 -4.74
CA SER A 197 -8.24 20.77 -4.85
C SER A 197 -8.99 21.05 -6.16
N GLU A 198 -8.50 20.51 -7.27
CA GLU A 198 -9.12 20.70 -8.58
C GLU A 198 -10.47 19.99 -8.67
N THR A 199 -10.57 18.78 -8.12
CA THR A 199 -11.84 18.05 -8.00
C THR A 199 -12.85 18.80 -7.14
N GLU A 200 -12.45 19.32 -5.98
CA GLU A 200 -13.35 20.08 -5.10
C GLU A 200 -13.82 21.39 -5.74
N ARG A 201 -12.98 22.04 -6.57
CA ARG A 201 -13.39 23.20 -7.37
C ARG A 201 -14.58 22.86 -8.28
N TYR A 202 -14.51 21.74 -9.01
CA TYR A 202 -15.59 21.28 -9.87
C TYR A 202 -16.85 20.88 -9.10
N ILE A 203 -16.69 20.20 -7.96
CA ILE A 203 -17.81 19.86 -7.07
C ILE A 203 -18.51 21.15 -6.59
N GLY A 204 -17.75 22.15 -6.17
CA GLY A 204 -18.29 23.46 -5.76
C GLY A 204 -19.06 24.17 -6.88
N MET A 205 -18.54 24.11 -8.12
CA MET A 205 -19.23 24.66 -9.30
C MET A 205 -20.56 23.96 -9.55
N LEU A 206 -20.60 22.63 -9.54
CA LEU A 206 -21.82 21.86 -9.77
C LEU A 206 -22.86 22.07 -8.67
N ILE A 207 -22.44 22.14 -7.40
CA ILE A 207 -23.35 22.46 -6.28
C ILE A 207 -23.97 23.84 -6.47
N SER A 208 -23.16 24.82 -6.90
CA SER A 208 -23.62 26.20 -7.16
C SER A 208 -24.57 26.25 -8.35
N GLU A 209 -24.29 25.50 -9.42
CA GLU A 209 -25.19 25.35 -10.56
C GLU A 209 -26.52 24.71 -10.13
N SER A 210 -26.48 23.61 -9.38
CA SER A 210 -27.68 22.93 -8.87
C SER A 210 -28.55 23.86 -8.03
N LYS A 211 -27.96 24.75 -7.22
CA LYS A 211 -28.70 25.80 -6.49
C LYS A 211 -29.38 26.78 -7.45
N ARG A 212 -28.68 27.25 -8.50
CA ARG A 212 -29.25 28.16 -9.51
C ARG A 212 -30.39 27.51 -10.30
N VAL A 213 -30.24 26.24 -10.65
CA VAL A 213 -31.26 25.43 -11.35
C VAL A 213 -32.53 25.34 -10.49
N LYS A 214 -32.40 25.02 -9.20
CA LYS A 214 -33.53 25.00 -8.25
C LYS A 214 -34.24 26.35 -8.19
N LEU A 215 -33.50 27.43 -7.90
CA LEU A 215 -34.09 28.79 -7.80
C LEU A 215 -34.80 29.23 -9.08
N THR A 216 -34.20 28.94 -10.24
CA THR A 216 -34.79 29.30 -11.54
C THR A 216 -36.06 28.51 -11.82
N ALA A 217 -36.06 27.21 -11.52
CA ALA A 217 -37.22 26.35 -11.68
C ALA A 217 -38.35 26.77 -10.73
N ASP A 218 -38.05 27.02 -9.46
CA ASP A 218 -39.04 27.43 -8.45
C ASP A 218 -39.69 28.77 -8.81
N LYS A 219 -38.90 29.74 -9.31
CA LYS A 219 -39.42 31.01 -9.83
C LYS A 219 -40.37 30.78 -11.02
N LYS A 220 -39.96 29.99 -12.02
CA LYS A 220 -40.81 29.67 -13.19
C LYS A 220 -42.09 28.94 -12.77
N ILE A 221 -42.00 27.97 -11.87
CA ILE A 221 -43.16 27.25 -11.34
C ILE A 221 -44.13 28.21 -10.64
N SER A 222 -43.63 29.16 -9.84
CA SER A 222 -44.46 30.17 -9.17
C SER A 222 -45.19 31.07 -10.17
N GLU A 223 -44.47 31.58 -11.18
CA GLU A 223 -45.06 32.40 -12.25
C GLU A 223 -46.15 31.64 -13.01
N VAL A 224 -45.88 30.39 -13.37
CA VAL A 224 -46.82 29.52 -14.08
C VAL A 224 -48.04 29.18 -13.21
N LYS A 225 -47.83 28.84 -11.93
CA LYS A 225 -48.92 28.60 -10.96
C LYS A 225 -49.85 29.81 -10.82
N SER A 226 -49.31 31.02 -10.69
CA SER A 226 -50.12 32.24 -10.54
C SER A 226 -51.02 32.50 -11.76
N LYS A 227 -50.52 32.20 -12.98
CA LYS A 227 -51.31 32.26 -14.22
C LYS A 227 -52.36 31.15 -14.28
N PHE A 228 -52.04 29.97 -13.74
CA PHE A 228 -52.96 28.83 -13.70
C PHE A 228 -54.06 28.95 -12.68
N GLU A 229 -53.82 29.50 -11.48
CA GLU A 229 -54.86 29.64 -10.45
C GLU A 229 -56.10 30.39 -10.98
N LYS A 230 -55.88 31.49 -11.71
CA LYS A 230 -56.97 32.23 -12.35
C LYS A 230 -57.75 31.37 -13.35
N LYS A 231 -57.06 30.57 -14.15
CA LYS A 231 -57.70 29.68 -15.15
C LYS A 231 -58.42 28.50 -14.51
N ILE A 232 -57.83 27.89 -13.48
CA ILE A 232 -58.41 26.78 -12.72
C ILE A 232 -59.68 27.25 -12.01
N GLU A 233 -59.68 28.44 -11.42
CA GLU A 233 -60.87 28.97 -10.75
C GLU A 233 -62.04 29.20 -11.73
N ILE A 234 -61.75 29.74 -12.92
CA ILE A 234 -62.74 29.88 -13.99
C ILE A 234 -63.26 28.49 -14.44
N LEU A 235 -62.35 27.55 -14.64
CA LEU A 235 -62.67 26.18 -15.04
C LEU A 235 -63.57 25.52 -13.98
N ARG A 236 -63.18 25.56 -12.71
CA ARG A 236 -63.93 25.02 -11.57
C ARG A 236 -65.35 25.57 -11.53
N LYS A 237 -65.52 26.90 -11.60
CA LYS A 237 -66.85 27.54 -11.64
C LYS A 237 -67.70 27.06 -12.82
N LYS A 238 -67.10 26.83 -13.99
CA LYS A 238 -67.81 26.31 -15.18
C LYS A 238 -68.34 24.89 -14.93
N TYR A 239 -67.49 23.98 -14.45
CA TYR A 239 -67.85 22.58 -14.23
C TYR A 239 -68.80 22.43 -13.02
N ASP A 240 -68.62 23.20 -11.95
CA ASP A 240 -69.55 23.23 -10.81
C ASP A 240 -70.97 23.65 -11.25
N LYS A 241 -71.08 24.68 -12.11
CA LYS A 241 -72.37 25.07 -12.72
C LYS A 241 -73.00 23.96 -13.54
N MET A 242 -72.21 23.19 -14.30
CA MET A 242 -72.72 22.05 -15.07
C MET A 242 -73.24 20.94 -14.16
N ILE A 243 -72.53 20.61 -13.07
CA ILE A 243 -72.96 19.62 -12.08
C ILE A 243 -74.27 20.05 -11.40
N ILE A 244 -74.40 21.33 -11.03
CA ILE A 244 -75.63 21.89 -10.46
C ILE A 244 -76.78 21.78 -11.46
N LYS A 245 -76.56 22.14 -12.73
CA LYS A 245 -77.59 22.05 -13.77
C LYS A 245 -78.07 20.61 -13.97
N ILE A 246 -77.15 19.65 -14.12
CA ILE A 246 -77.49 18.22 -14.22
C ILE A 246 -78.27 17.75 -12.99
N SER A 247 -77.84 18.16 -11.79
CA SER A 247 -78.51 17.79 -10.55
C SER A 247 -79.92 18.38 -10.44
N ASN A 248 -80.13 19.62 -10.87
CA ASN A 248 -81.43 20.29 -10.85
C ASN A 248 -82.39 19.70 -11.89
N ASP A 249 -81.93 19.48 -13.14
CA ASP A 249 -82.74 18.89 -14.21
C ASP A 249 -83.24 17.49 -13.84
N VAL A 250 -82.39 16.69 -13.18
CA VAL A 250 -82.78 15.37 -12.69
C VAL A 250 -83.71 15.49 -11.48
N LYS A 251 -83.41 16.38 -10.53
CA LYS A 251 -84.26 16.62 -9.35
C LYS A 251 -85.69 17.02 -9.73
N GLU A 252 -85.86 17.91 -10.70
CA GLU A 252 -87.19 18.32 -11.17
C GLU A 252 -87.98 17.14 -11.78
N LYS A 253 -87.32 16.33 -12.62
CA LYS A 253 -87.92 15.13 -13.22
C LYS A 253 -88.27 14.07 -12.17
N THR A 254 -87.39 13.84 -11.20
CA THR A 254 -87.63 12.93 -10.08
C THR A 254 -88.80 13.41 -9.23
N GLN A 255 -88.89 14.70 -8.90
CA GLN A 255 -90.02 15.27 -8.16
C GLN A 255 -91.37 15.09 -8.87
N ASN A 256 -91.40 15.21 -10.20
CA ASN A 256 -92.62 14.97 -10.98
C ASN A 256 -93.04 13.49 -10.94
N LEU A 257 -92.08 12.57 -11.06
CA LEU A 257 -92.33 11.13 -10.94
C LEU A 257 -92.73 10.72 -9.51
N GLU A 258 -92.15 11.37 -8.48
CA GLU A 258 -92.55 11.17 -7.08
C GLU A 258 -93.99 11.62 -6.83
N LYS A 259 -94.42 12.74 -7.40
CA LYS A 259 -95.82 13.19 -7.35
C LYS A 259 -96.76 12.18 -8.03
N GLU A 260 -96.39 11.68 -9.21
CA GLU A 260 -97.14 10.63 -9.92
C GLU A 260 -97.24 9.35 -9.07
N LYS A 261 -96.14 8.94 -8.43
CA LYS A 261 -96.11 7.79 -7.53
C LYS A 261 -97.05 7.99 -6.33
N ILE A 262 -97.06 9.18 -5.73
CA ILE A 262 -97.96 9.51 -4.60
C ILE A 262 -99.42 9.44 -5.03
N ASP A 263 -99.79 9.99 -6.19
CA ASP A 263 -101.18 9.90 -6.70
C ASP A 263 -101.60 8.45 -6.95
N LEU A 264 -100.73 7.65 -7.58
CA LEU A 264 -100.96 6.23 -7.79
C LEU A 264 -101.09 5.46 -6.46
N GLN A 265 -100.32 5.82 -5.43
CA GLN A 265 -100.42 5.25 -4.08
C GLN A 265 -101.75 5.60 -3.41
N LEU A 266 -102.17 6.88 -3.45
CA LEU A 266 -103.46 7.32 -2.92
C LEU A 266 -104.63 6.63 -3.64
N ARG A 267 -104.54 6.47 -4.96
CA ARG A 267 -105.56 5.77 -5.76
C ARG A 267 -105.61 4.27 -5.44
N LYS A 268 -104.46 3.65 -5.21
CA LYS A 268 -104.36 2.25 -4.74
C LYS A 268 -104.99 2.09 -3.36
N GLU A 269 -104.78 3.04 -2.46
CA GLU A 269 -105.35 3.02 -1.10
C GLU A 269 -106.87 3.20 -1.11
N LYS A 270 -107.40 4.13 -1.92
CA LYS A 270 -108.85 4.26 -2.16
C LYS A 270 -109.46 2.97 -2.70
N LEU A 271 -108.79 2.28 -3.64
CA LEU A 271 -109.24 1.00 -4.18
C LEU A 271 -109.16 -0.13 -3.15
N ARG A 272 -108.19 -0.11 -2.22
CA ARG A 272 -108.14 -1.07 -1.11
C ARG A 272 -109.34 -0.91 -0.18
N ASN A 273 -109.63 0.32 0.23
CA ASN A 273 -110.80 0.60 1.07
C ASN A 273 -112.12 0.24 0.35
N TYR A 274 -112.16 0.38 -0.98
CA TYR A 274 -113.30 -0.04 -1.78
C TYR A 274 -113.42 -1.57 -1.88
N ILE A 275 -112.31 -2.29 -2.03
CA ILE A 275 -112.30 -3.77 -1.99
C ILE A 275 -112.77 -4.28 -0.64
N GLU A 276 -112.30 -3.68 0.46
CA GLU A 276 -112.73 -4.02 1.82
C GLU A 276 -114.25 -3.83 1.97
N ARG A 277 -114.79 -2.71 1.48
CA ARG A 277 -116.24 -2.48 1.41
C ARG A 277 -116.97 -3.49 0.51
N CYS A 278 -116.40 -3.88 -0.64
CA CYS A 278 -116.99 -4.92 -1.47
C CYS A 278 -116.97 -6.28 -0.77
N GLU A 279 -115.95 -6.60 0.03
CA GLU A 279 -115.85 -7.83 0.83
C GLU A 279 -116.88 -7.86 1.96
N ASP A 280 -117.11 -6.72 2.62
CA ASP A 280 -118.19 -6.54 3.60
C ASP A 280 -119.58 -6.73 2.98
N GLU A 281 -119.83 -6.11 1.82
CA GLU A 281 -121.12 -6.23 1.11
C GLU A 281 -121.34 -7.65 0.53
N ILE A 282 -120.30 -8.32 0.01
CA ILE A 282 -120.38 -9.74 -0.37
C ILE A 282 -120.78 -10.59 0.86
N SER A 283 -120.20 -10.30 2.03
CA SER A 283 -120.49 -11.03 3.26
C SER A 283 -121.93 -10.77 3.75
N ARG A 284 -122.42 -9.53 3.66
CA ARG A 284 -123.80 -9.16 3.96
C ARG A 284 -124.82 -9.83 3.05
N TYR A 285 -124.65 -9.77 1.73
CA TYR A 285 -125.64 -10.35 0.80
C TYR A 285 -125.60 -11.88 0.73
N ARG A 286 -124.48 -12.51 1.13
CA ARG A 286 -124.43 -13.97 1.39
C ARG A 286 -125.32 -14.39 2.56
N LEU A 287 -125.38 -13.59 3.63
CA LEU A 287 -126.29 -13.84 4.77
C LEU A 287 -127.76 -13.70 4.36
N LEU A 288 -128.04 -12.80 3.41
CA LEU A 288 -129.38 -12.55 2.86
C LEU A 288 -129.80 -13.51 1.73
N LYS A 289 -128.95 -14.48 1.35
CA LYS A 289 -129.17 -15.45 0.25
C LYS A 289 -129.47 -14.81 -1.13
N ASP A 290 -128.99 -13.59 -1.39
CA ASP A 290 -129.15 -12.89 -2.68
C ASP A 290 -127.93 -13.14 -3.58
N GLU A 291 -128.01 -14.18 -4.41
CA GLU A 291 -126.90 -14.59 -5.28
C GLU A 291 -126.56 -13.58 -6.39
N GLU A 292 -127.55 -12.82 -6.90
CA GLU A 292 -127.30 -11.80 -7.93
C GLU A 292 -126.42 -10.68 -7.38
N LYS A 293 -126.74 -10.15 -6.20
CA LYS A 293 -125.92 -9.10 -5.58
C LYS A 293 -124.56 -9.61 -5.14
N VAL A 294 -124.45 -10.85 -4.67
CA VAL A 294 -123.15 -11.47 -4.35
C VAL A 294 -122.26 -11.57 -5.59
N ASN A 295 -122.81 -11.95 -6.74
CA ASN A 295 -122.04 -12.03 -7.99
C ASN A 295 -121.65 -10.65 -8.53
N PHE A 296 -122.53 -9.66 -8.42
CA PHE A 296 -122.20 -8.26 -8.75
C PHE A 296 -121.01 -7.75 -7.92
N TRP A 297 -121.05 -7.90 -6.59
CA TRP A 297 -119.95 -7.43 -5.74
C TRP A 297 -118.66 -8.26 -5.89
N LYS A 298 -118.76 -9.56 -6.22
CA LYS A 298 -117.58 -10.36 -6.60
C LYS A 298 -116.93 -9.84 -7.89
N LEU A 299 -117.72 -9.44 -8.88
CA LEU A 299 -117.22 -8.83 -10.12
C LEU A 299 -116.54 -7.49 -9.83
N GLU A 300 -117.15 -6.62 -9.02
CA GLU A 300 -116.55 -5.34 -8.60
C GLU A 300 -115.26 -5.51 -7.78
N ASN A 301 -115.23 -6.50 -6.86
CA ASN A 301 -114.01 -6.85 -6.11
C ASN A 301 -112.91 -7.36 -7.07
N LYS A 302 -113.24 -8.26 -8.00
CA LYS A 302 -112.29 -8.78 -9.01
C LYS A 302 -111.77 -7.66 -9.92
N SER A 303 -112.64 -6.76 -10.37
CA SER A 303 -112.31 -5.57 -11.16
C SER A 303 -111.37 -4.63 -10.39
N SER A 304 -111.64 -4.37 -9.12
CA SER A 304 -110.83 -3.52 -8.26
C SER A 304 -109.46 -4.15 -7.93
N LYS A 305 -109.40 -5.47 -7.68
CA LYS A 305 -108.13 -6.22 -7.52
C LYS A 305 -107.28 -6.17 -8.79
N LYS A 306 -107.90 -6.26 -9.97
CA LYS A 306 -107.20 -6.09 -11.27
C LYS A 306 -106.64 -4.66 -11.41
N LYS A 307 -107.42 -3.62 -11.09
CA LYS A 307 -106.96 -2.22 -11.09
C LYS A 307 -105.80 -1.99 -10.11
N ILE A 308 -105.81 -2.61 -8.92
CA ILE A 308 -104.66 -2.55 -7.99
C ILE A 308 -103.42 -3.20 -8.60
N SER A 309 -103.56 -4.34 -9.29
CA SER A 309 -102.44 -5.00 -9.97
C SER A 309 -101.84 -4.10 -11.07
N GLU A 310 -102.69 -3.44 -11.86
CA GLU A 310 -102.28 -2.48 -12.88
C GLU A 310 -101.58 -1.25 -12.27
N ILE A 311 -102.09 -0.70 -11.16
CA ILE A 311 -101.45 0.40 -10.43
C ILE A 311 -100.10 -0.04 -9.84
N ASN A 312 -99.99 -1.26 -9.30
CA ASN A 312 -98.72 -1.79 -8.81
C ASN A 312 -97.68 -1.90 -9.93
N LYS A 313 -98.08 -2.31 -11.13
CA LYS A 313 -97.21 -2.34 -12.30
C LYS A 313 -96.71 -0.93 -12.65
N LYS A 314 -97.61 0.06 -12.68
CA LYS A 314 -97.26 1.47 -12.91
C LYS A 314 -96.32 2.04 -11.85
N ILE A 315 -96.53 1.74 -10.56
CA ILE A 315 -95.63 2.17 -9.48
C ILE A 315 -94.23 1.58 -9.69
N LYS A 316 -94.11 0.28 -10.03
CA LYS A 316 -92.82 -0.34 -10.35
C LYS A 316 -92.14 0.30 -11.57
N GLU A 317 -92.91 0.65 -12.60
CA GLU A 317 -92.38 1.35 -13.78
C GLU A 317 -91.88 2.76 -13.43
N VAL A 318 -92.58 3.50 -12.55
CA VAL A 318 -92.14 4.80 -12.05
C VAL A 318 -90.87 4.67 -11.20
N ASP A 319 -90.78 3.67 -10.32
CA ASP A 319 -89.58 3.41 -9.52
C ASP A 319 -88.36 3.06 -10.38
N ALA A 320 -88.55 2.25 -11.43
CA ALA A 320 -87.49 1.94 -12.38
C ALA A 320 -87.00 3.19 -13.12
N LYS A 321 -87.91 4.08 -13.54
CA LYS A 321 -87.57 5.37 -14.18
C LYS A 321 -86.81 6.31 -13.24
N ILE A 322 -87.17 6.36 -11.95
CA ILE A 322 -86.44 7.15 -10.95
C ILE A 322 -85.01 6.61 -10.78
N MET A 323 -84.84 5.29 -10.66
CA MET A 323 -83.51 4.66 -10.58
C MET A 323 -82.68 4.92 -11.84
N GLU A 324 -83.28 4.83 -13.03
CA GLU A 324 -82.61 5.11 -14.30
C GLU A 324 -82.14 6.57 -14.39
N LEU A 325 -82.95 7.53 -13.94
CA LEU A 325 -82.60 8.94 -13.88
C LEU A 325 -81.44 9.22 -12.89
N GLU A 326 -81.43 8.56 -11.73
CA GLU A 326 -80.32 8.67 -10.76
C GLU A 326 -79.02 8.06 -11.31
N ASN A 327 -79.08 6.91 -11.98
CA ASN A 327 -77.91 6.33 -12.66
C ASN A 327 -77.39 7.24 -13.79
N LEU A 328 -78.29 7.81 -14.60
CA LEU A 328 -77.93 8.77 -15.64
C LEU A 328 -77.26 10.02 -15.04
N ARG A 329 -77.75 10.50 -13.89
CA ARG A 329 -77.15 11.61 -13.15
C ARG A 329 -75.73 11.28 -12.71
N ALA A 330 -75.53 10.12 -12.07
CA ALA A 330 -74.22 9.69 -11.61
C ALA A 330 -73.22 9.57 -12.76
N ASN A 331 -73.63 8.96 -13.88
CA ASN A 331 -72.80 8.82 -15.07
C ASN A 331 -72.41 10.18 -15.66
N ARG A 332 -73.39 11.08 -15.89
CA ARG A 332 -73.11 12.42 -16.42
C ARG A 332 -72.23 13.26 -15.49
N ILE A 333 -72.42 13.18 -14.18
CA ILE A 333 -71.54 13.86 -13.21
C ILE A 333 -70.11 13.30 -13.29
N ASN A 334 -69.95 11.99 -13.45
CA ASN A 334 -68.64 11.37 -13.61
C ASN A 334 -67.94 11.78 -14.92
N GLU A 335 -68.67 11.87 -16.03
CA GLU A 335 -68.16 12.41 -17.31
C GLU A 335 -67.68 13.86 -17.16
N VAL A 336 -68.49 14.72 -16.53
CA VAL A 336 -68.12 16.13 -16.29
C VAL A 336 -66.89 16.23 -15.37
N LYS A 337 -66.77 15.36 -14.36
CA LYS A 337 -65.60 15.30 -13.48
C LYS A 337 -64.35 14.78 -14.19
N SER A 338 -64.49 13.77 -15.07
CA SER A 338 -63.34 13.22 -15.81
C SER A 338 -62.82 14.23 -16.83
N GLU A 339 -63.72 14.96 -17.50
CA GLU A 339 -63.37 16.04 -18.41
C GLU A 339 -62.66 17.21 -17.68
N TYR A 340 -63.19 17.63 -16.52
CA TYR A 340 -62.51 18.61 -15.66
C TYR A 340 -61.10 18.16 -15.28
N LYS A 341 -60.94 16.90 -14.85
CA LYS A 341 -59.63 16.33 -14.50
C LYS A 341 -58.67 16.32 -15.69
N SER A 342 -59.16 15.98 -16.89
CA SER A 342 -58.37 16.03 -18.11
C SER A 342 -57.87 17.44 -18.41
N LYS A 343 -58.78 18.43 -18.39
CA LYS A 343 -58.45 19.84 -18.61
C LYS A 343 -57.51 20.40 -17.53
N PHE A 344 -57.68 19.99 -16.28
CA PHE A 344 -56.76 20.33 -15.19
C PHE A 344 -55.35 19.76 -15.44
N ASN A 345 -55.24 18.50 -15.87
CA ASN A 345 -53.97 17.86 -16.18
C ASN A 345 -53.27 18.50 -17.40
N GLU A 346 -54.02 18.82 -18.46
CA GLU A 346 -53.51 19.58 -19.61
C GLU A 346 -52.87 20.90 -19.15
N LEU A 347 -53.54 21.63 -18.25
CA LEU A 347 -53.00 22.85 -17.67
C LEU A 347 -51.76 22.54 -16.80
N ASN A 348 -51.76 21.49 -15.99
CA ASN A 348 -50.63 21.17 -15.12
C ASN A 348 -49.38 20.61 -15.86
N THR A 349 -49.49 20.28 -17.15
CA THR A 349 -48.42 19.65 -17.95
C THR A 349 -47.15 20.50 -17.99
N GLU A 350 -47.28 21.82 -18.06
CA GLU A 350 -46.13 22.73 -18.10
C GLU A 350 -45.37 22.78 -16.76
N ILE A 351 -46.08 22.68 -15.63
CA ILE A 351 -45.45 22.61 -14.31
C ILE A 351 -44.64 21.31 -14.17
N GLU A 352 -45.21 20.19 -14.62
CA GLU A 352 -44.52 18.91 -14.59
C GLU A 352 -43.29 18.90 -15.50
N ARG A 353 -43.38 19.49 -16.70
CA ARG A 353 -42.23 19.66 -17.61
C ARG A 353 -41.07 20.40 -16.93
N ILE A 354 -41.33 21.53 -16.26
CA ILE A 354 -40.29 22.30 -15.57
C ILE A 354 -39.66 21.50 -14.41
N LYS A 355 -40.48 20.74 -13.65
CA LYS A 355 -39.97 19.88 -12.58
C LYS A 355 -39.07 18.78 -13.14
N SER A 356 -39.50 18.09 -14.20
CA SER A 356 -38.72 17.05 -14.85
C SER A 356 -37.37 17.57 -15.34
N GLU A 357 -37.34 18.71 -16.04
CA GLU A 357 -36.09 19.33 -16.52
C GLU A 357 -35.15 19.71 -15.37
N ARG A 358 -35.69 20.23 -14.27
CA ARG A 358 -34.93 20.54 -13.05
C ARG A 358 -34.33 19.26 -12.48
N ASP A 359 -35.16 18.23 -12.27
CA ASP A 359 -34.76 17.00 -11.58
C ASP A 359 -33.75 16.20 -12.41
N GLU A 360 -33.94 16.11 -13.73
CA GLU A 360 -32.94 15.53 -14.65
C GLU A 360 -31.59 16.24 -14.57
N LYS A 361 -31.59 17.57 -14.47
CA LYS A 361 -30.33 18.32 -14.36
C LYS A 361 -29.68 18.15 -12.99
N LEU A 362 -30.46 18.06 -11.91
CA LEU A 362 -29.95 17.79 -10.57
C LEU A 362 -29.34 16.39 -10.47
N ILE A 363 -30.03 15.38 -10.97
CA ILE A 363 -29.54 13.99 -11.00
C ILE A 363 -28.24 13.91 -11.78
N ARG A 364 -28.16 14.51 -12.97
CA ARG A 364 -26.92 14.56 -13.77
C ARG A 364 -25.75 15.19 -13.00
N ASN A 365 -25.99 16.32 -12.33
CA ASN A 365 -24.95 16.98 -11.53
C ASN A 365 -24.50 16.11 -10.35
N GLU A 366 -25.43 15.43 -9.67
CA GLU A 366 -25.11 14.50 -8.56
C GLU A 366 -24.30 13.30 -9.05
N GLU A 367 -24.65 12.71 -10.19
CA GLU A 367 -23.89 11.62 -10.80
C GLU A 367 -22.46 12.03 -11.16
N ILE A 368 -22.28 13.24 -11.71
CA ILE A 368 -20.95 13.77 -12.01
C ILE A 368 -20.15 13.98 -10.72
N ILE A 369 -20.74 14.56 -9.67
CA ILE A 369 -20.09 14.72 -8.36
C ILE A 369 -19.65 13.36 -7.81
N LYS A 370 -20.50 12.33 -7.90
CA LYS A 370 -20.17 10.98 -7.46
C LYS A 370 -18.97 10.42 -8.22
N LYS A 371 -18.97 10.51 -9.56
CA LYS A 371 -17.87 10.05 -10.42
C LYS A 371 -16.56 10.77 -10.11
N LEU A 372 -16.61 12.10 -9.95
CA LEU A 372 -15.45 12.91 -9.57
C LEU A 372 -14.82 12.42 -8.25
N ARG A 373 -15.64 12.17 -7.23
CA ARG A 373 -15.18 11.66 -5.93
C ARG A 373 -14.59 10.26 -6.04
N GLU A 374 -15.27 9.34 -6.73
CA GLU A 374 -14.81 7.96 -6.89
C GLU A 374 -13.45 7.88 -7.59
N LEU A 375 -13.31 8.54 -8.75
CA LEU A 375 -12.08 8.50 -9.53
C LEU A 375 -10.92 9.18 -8.78
N THR A 376 -11.18 10.34 -8.19
CA THR A 376 -10.16 11.06 -7.41
C THR A 376 -9.70 10.24 -6.20
N SER A 377 -10.65 9.65 -5.45
CA SER A 377 -10.34 8.81 -4.29
C SER A 377 -9.49 7.60 -4.68
N LYS A 378 -9.79 6.96 -5.81
CA LYS A 378 -9.01 5.82 -6.31
C LYS A 378 -7.56 6.21 -6.66
N ILE A 379 -7.35 7.33 -7.35
CA ILE A 379 -6.00 7.83 -7.67
C ILE A 379 -5.26 8.24 -6.39
N VAL A 380 -5.94 8.91 -5.46
CA VAL A 380 -5.37 9.29 -4.16
C VAL A 380 -4.96 8.06 -3.34
N SER A 381 -5.78 7.02 -3.31
CA SER A 381 -5.45 5.74 -2.65
C SER A 381 -4.19 5.13 -3.24
N GLN A 382 -4.08 5.08 -4.56
CA GLN A 382 -2.88 4.57 -5.23
C GLN A 382 -1.61 5.36 -4.87
N ILE A 383 -1.70 6.69 -4.79
CA ILE A 383 -0.56 7.51 -4.38
C ILE A 383 -0.17 7.22 -2.93
N ASN A 384 -1.13 7.06 -2.02
CA ASN A 384 -0.87 6.66 -0.64
C ASN A 384 -0.20 5.29 -0.59
N ASP A 385 -0.71 4.30 -1.32
CA ASP A 385 -0.16 2.95 -1.39
C ASP A 385 1.29 2.97 -1.88
N LEU A 386 1.61 3.75 -2.93
CA LEU A 386 2.98 3.96 -3.39
C LEU A 386 3.87 4.57 -2.31
N MET A 387 3.38 5.56 -1.56
CA MET A 387 4.15 6.19 -0.48
C MET A 387 4.42 5.24 0.69
N GLU A 388 3.47 4.36 1.03
CA GLU A 388 3.60 3.41 2.14
C GLU A 388 4.47 2.21 1.80
N SER A 389 4.32 1.67 0.59
CA SER A 389 5.02 0.47 0.11
C SER A 389 6.42 0.74 -0.42
N ARG A 390 6.80 2.02 -0.60
CA ARG A 390 8.09 2.43 -1.14
C ARG A 390 9.27 1.90 -0.33
N LEU A 391 10.25 1.33 -1.04
CA LEU A 391 11.53 0.96 -0.49
C LEU A 391 12.69 1.69 -1.19
N PRO A 392 13.81 1.95 -0.48
CA PRO A 392 13.86 2.04 0.97
C PRO A 392 13.16 3.33 1.40
N ARG A 393 12.68 3.37 2.64
CA ARG A 393 12.36 4.66 3.26
C ARG A 393 13.65 5.31 3.72
N SER A 394 13.64 6.64 3.83
CA SER A 394 14.77 7.41 4.37
C SER A 394 15.28 6.87 5.71
N ARG A 395 14.37 6.41 6.58
CA ARG A 395 14.70 5.77 7.86
C ARG A 395 15.40 4.43 7.73
N ASP A 396 15.14 3.69 6.66
CA ASP A 396 15.74 2.37 6.42
C ASP A 396 17.22 2.57 6.03
N ILE A 397 17.55 3.63 5.28
CA ILE A 397 18.94 4.02 4.99
C ILE A 397 19.67 4.48 6.26
N LEU A 398 18.99 5.16 7.19
CA LEU A 398 19.58 5.52 8.48
C LEU A 398 19.98 4.29 9.32
N GLN A 399 19.30 3.15 9.13
CA GLN A 399 19.61 1.91 9.85
C GLN A 399 20.88 1.22 9.33
N LEU A 400 21.44 1.64 8.19
CA LEU A 400 22.73 1.14 7.70
C LEU A 400 23.89 1.52 8.66
N GLY A 401 23.71 2.59 9.44
CA GLY A 401 24.67 3.01 10.46
C GLY A 401 24.48 2.27 11.79
N LEU A 402 25.59 1.99 12.46
CA LEU A 402 25.59 1.41 13.79
C LEU A 402 25.19 2.45 14.84
N PRO A 403 24.41 2.08 15.87
CA PRO A 403 23.92 3.00 16.91
C PRO A 403 25.01 3.34 17.94
N ILE A 404 26.15 3.83 17.47
CA ILE A 404 27.28 4.28 18.27
C ILE A 404 27.50 5.76 17.93
N ILE A 405 27.65 6.60 18.95
CA ILE A 405 27.85 8.04 18.76
C ILE A 405 29.34 8.35 18.81
N ARG A 406 29.85 9.00 17.76
CA ARG A 406 31.21 9.58 17.72
C ARG A 406 31.17 10.97 17.12
N ARG A 407 32.14 11.82 17.50
CA ARG A 407 32.26 13.20 17.01
C ARG A 407 33.26 13.37 15.86
N LYS A 408 34.24 12.48 15.76
CA LYS A 408 35.34 12.57 14.77
C LYS A 408 35.50 11.25 14.03
N PRO A 409 35.88 11.28 12.74
CA PRO A 409 36.32 10.10 12.02
C PRO A 409 37.49 9.43 12.75
N ALA A 410 37.54 8.11 12.67
CA ALA A 410 38.63 7.32 13.21
C ALA A 410 39.03 6.23 12.21
N LEU A 411 40.34 6.03 12.04
CA LEU A 411 40.90 4.94 11.26
C LEU A 411 41.31 3.82 12.21
N ILE A 412 40.73 2.64 12.02
CA ILE A 412 41.04 1.44 12.79
C ILE A 412 41.74 0.45 11.87
N TYR A 413 42.83 -0.13 12.38
CA TYR A 413 43.55 -1.14 11.64
C TYR A 413 43.29 -2.56 12.17
N ILE A 414 42.94 -3.46 11.25
CA ILE A 414 42.82 -4.90 11.47
C ILE A 414 44.15 -5.56 11.08
N PRO A 415 44.89 -6.13 12.04
CA PRO A 415 46.17 -6.78 11.74
C PRO A 415 45.99 -8.19 11.16
N PHE A 416 46.87 -8.59 10.26
CA PHE A 416 46.99 -9.96 9.75
C PHE A 416 48.44 -10.24 9.37
N TYR A 417 48.84 -11.50 9.23
CA TYR A 417 50.15 -11.82 8.67
C TYR A 417 50.03 -12.19 7.20
N LEU A 418 50.94 -11.66 6.40
CA LEU A 418 51.07 -11.96 4.98
C LEU A 418 52.43 -12.59 4.72
N THR A 419 52.40 -13.78 4.14
CA THR A 419 53.59 -14.48 3.67
C THR A 419 53.58 -14.48 2.14
N CYS A 420 54.66 -13.99 1.53
CA CYS A 420 54.87 -14.06 0.09
C CYS A 420 55.87 -15.16 -0.22
N TYR A 421 55.43 -16.14 -0.99
CA TYR A 421 56.28 -17.17 -1.55
C TYR A 421 56.68 -16.80 -2.98
N ARG A 422 57.91 -17.13 -3.35
CA ARG A 422 58.44 -16.98 -4.71
C ARG A 422 58.89 -18.34 -5.24
N ARG A 423 58.51 -18.65 -6.47
CA ARG A 423 59.10 -19.73 -7.28
C ARG A 423 59.33 -19.17 -8.66
N ASP A 424 60.59 -19.03 -9.05
CA ASP A 424 60.98 -18.36 -10.29
C ASP A 424 60.34 -16.96 -10.38
N SER A 425 59.57 -16.68 -11.44
CA SER A 425 58.81 -15.45 -11.61
C SER A 425 57.43 -15.46 -10.96
N LYS A 426 56.93 -16.63 -10.51
CA LYS A 426 55.60 -16.76 -9.91
C LYS A 426 55.62 -16.49 -8.42
N ARG A 427 54.55 -15.86 -7.94
CA ARG A 427 54.37 -15.48 -6.54
C ARG A 427 53.07 -16.04 -6.01
N ARG A 428 53.06 -16.36 -4.72
CA ARG A 428 51.87 -16.83 -4.02
C ARG A 428 51.82 -16.18 -2.65
N TYR A 429 50.64 -15.68 -2.30
CA TYR A 429 50.38 -15.10 -0.97
C TYR A 429 49.65 -16.10 -0.09
N MET A 430 50.04 -16.16 1.18
CA MET A 430 49.29 -16.81 2.25
C MET A 430 48.94 -15.78 3.31
N VAL A 431 47.68 -15.80 3.73
CA VAL A 431 47.14 -14.94 4.79
C VAL A 431 46.94 -15.75 6.06
N LEU A 432 47.37 -15.18 7.17
CA LEU A 432 46.88 -15.58 8.50
C LEU A 432 46.01 -14.42 9.03
N PRO A 433 44.69 -14.60 9.16
CA PRO A 433 43.78 -13.55 9.62
C PRO A 433 43.87 -13.34 11.15
N PRO A 434 43.26 -12.27 11.69
CA PRO A 434 43.12 -12.11 13.14
C PRO A 434 42.57 -13.39 13.79
N SER A 435 43.23 -13.83 14.87
CA SER A 435 43.04 -15.18 15.40
C SER A 435 42.87 -15.20 16.92
N LEU A 436 42.18 -16.23 17.39
CA LEU A 436 42.23 -16.69 18.77
C LEU A 436 43.40 -17.68 18.91
N MET A 437 44.21 -17.49 19.94
CA MET A 437 45.32 -18.37 20.25
C MET A 437 44.84 -19.50 21.17
N CYS A 438 44.79 -20.72 20.64
CA CYS A 438 44.28 -21.90 21.35
C CYS A 438 45.35 -22.58 22.21
N SER A 439 44.91 -23.42 23.16
CA SER A 439 45.79 -24.31 23.92
C SER A 439 45.94 -25.67 23.24
N TYR A 440 47.13 -26.28 23.41
CA TYR A 440 47.38 -27.65 22.99
C TYR A 440 46.44 -28.62 23.72
N GLY A 441 45.77 -29.51 22.97
CA GLY A 441 44.83 -30.52 23.51
C GLY A 441 43.35 -30.12 23.54
N ALA A 442 43.00 -28.84 23.62
CA ALA A 442 41.60 -28.40 23.51
C ALA A 442 41.11 -28.37 22.05
N SER A 443 41.97 -27.96 21.11
CA SER A 443 41.66 -27.93 19.68
C SER A 443 42.00 -29.24 18.95
N VAL A 444 42.91 -30.06 19.47
CA VAL A 444 43.53 -31.22 18.77
C VAL A 444 42.78 -32.55 18.98
N ARG A 445 41.55 -32.54 19.55
CA ARG A 445 40.79 -33.78 19.87
C ARG A 445 40.39 -34.64 18.66
N ILE A 446 40.55 -34.16 17.43
CA ILE A 446 40.38 -34.98 16.23
C ILE A 446 41.73 -35.63 15.88
N ARG A 447 41.88 -36.89 16.29
CA ARG A 447 43.04 -37.76 16.05
C ARG A 447 43.24 -37.97 14.54
N SER A 448 44.17 -37.24 13.90
CA SER A 448 44.83 -37.61 12.63
C SER A 448 45.77 -36.55 12.02
N ALA A 449 45.86 -35.33 12.57
CA ALA A 449 46.71 -34.29 11.98
C ALA A 449 48.19 -34.43 12.40
N PHE A 450 49.02 -34.98 11.51
CA PHE A 450 50.49 -34.93 11.60
C PHE A 450 51.04 -33.60 11.03
N GLY A 451 52.11 -33.07 11.62
CA GLY A 451 52.91 -31.95 11.06
C GLY A 451 52.20 -30.60 10.89
N ALA A 452 52.37 -29.96 9.73
CA ALA A 452 51.89 -28.62 9.34
C ALA A 452 50.43 -28.29 9.74
N ARG A 453 49.53 -29.28 9.60
CA ARG A 453 48.10 -29.13 9.89
C ARG A 453 47.83 -28.97 11.38
N LYS A 454 48.68 -29.53 12.24
CA LYS A 454 48.61 -29.46 13.70
C LYS A 454 48.98 -28.08 14.22
N ILE A 455 50.09 -27.50 13.74
CA ILE A 455 50.52 -26.16 14.19
C ILE A 455 49.52 -25.08 13.77
N ARG A 456 48.85 -25.22 12.62
CA ARG A 456 47.82 -24.28 12.16
C ARG A 456 46.64 -24.16 13.13
N MET A 457 46.35 -25.21 13.91
CA MET A 457 45.27 -25.23 14.90
C MET A 457 45.56 -24.38 16.15
N ILE A 458 46.77 -23.83 16.29
CA ILE A 458 47.07 -22.84 17.33
C ILE A 458 46.32 -21.53 17.09
N PHE A 459 46.05 -21.21 15.81
CA PHE A 459 45.29 -20.03 15.40
C PHE A 459 43.92 -20.47 14.89
N ARG A 460 42.90 -20.26 15.72
CA ARG A 460 41.50 -20.34 15.27
C ARG A 460 41.11 -18.96 14.76
N GLU A 461 40.55 -18.87 13.56
CA GLU A 461 40.06 -17.59 13.05
C GLU A 461 39.10 -16.95 14.06
N ARG A 462 39.28 -15.66 14.30
CA ARG A 462 38.47 -14.98 15.31
C ARG A 462 37.13 -14.53 14.70
N SER A 463 37.06 -14.30 13.38
CA SER A 463 35.89 -13.81 12.64
C SER A 463 36.03 -14.23 11.19
N ARG A 464 35.05 -15.01 10.73
CA ARG A 464 35.01 -15.49 9.35
C ARG A 464 34.79 -14.34 8.36
N SER A 465 33.94 -13.38 8.69
CA SER A 465 33.60 -12.24 7.82
C SER A 465 34.81 -11.30 7.63
N ILE A 466 35.62 -11.08 8.67
CA ILE A 466 36.90 -10.34 8.57
C ILE A 466 37.94 -11.14 7.76
N SER A 467 38.06 -12.46 7.99
CA SER A 467 38.93 -13.32 7.17
C SER A 467 38.58 -13.23 5.68
N ILE A 468 37.29 -13.25 5.34
CA ILE A 468 36.80 -13.12 3.95
C ILE A 468 37.22 -11.77 3.36
N LEU A 469 37.03 -10.67 4.10
CA LEU A 469 37.46 -9.33 3.64
C LEU A 469 38.95 -9.30 3.28
N ILE A 470 39.81 -9.83 4.16
CA ILE A 470 41.27 -9.82 3.94
C ILE A 470 41.65 -10.69 2.74
N ASN A 471 41.02 -11.86 2.58
CA ASN A 471 41.28 -12.72 1.42
C ASN A 471 40.84 -12.05 0.11
N GLN A 472 39.66 -11.41 0.10
CA GLN A 472 39.19 -10.62 -1.05
C GLN A 472 40.14 -9.47 -1.39
N PHE A 473 40.69 -8.80 -0.37
CA PHE A 473 41.74 -7.80 -0.59
C PHE A 473 42.97 -8.41 -1.27
N ILE A 474 43.44 -9.59 -0.86
CA ILE A 474 44.57 -10.25 -1.51
C ILE A 474 44.26 -10.64 -2.96
N ASP A 475 43.02 -10.97 -3.29
CA ASP A 475 42.64 -11.22 -4.69
C ASP A 475 42.67 -9.93 -5.53
N ILE A 476 42.38 -8.77 -4.92
CA ILE A 476 42.60 -7.45 -5.55
C ILE A 476 44.10 -7.20 -5.73
N VAL A 477 44.92 -7.47 -4.71
CA VAL A 477 46.40 -7.33 -4.83
C VAL A 477 46.93 -8.17 -5.98
N LYS A 478 46.48 -9.43 -6.13
CA LYS A 478 46.94 -10.30 -7.24
C LYS A 478 46.50 -9.82 -8.62
N SER A 479 45.37 -9.12 -8.72
CA SER A 479 44.81 -8.65 -10.00
C SER A 479 45.28 -7.26 -10.40
N ASP A 480 45.86 -6.49 -9.46
CA ASP A 480 46.42 -5.17 -9.69
C ASP A 480 47.97 -5.20 -9.57
N PRO A 481 48.71 -5.18 -10.70
CA PRO A 481 50.18 -5.24 -10.69
C PRO A 481 50.87 -4.10 -9.93
N LEU A 482 50.27 -2.90 -9.90
CA LEU A 482 50.83 -1.74 -9.19
C LEU A 482 50.67 -1.93 -7.68
N LEU A 483 49.49 -2.39 -7.24
CA LEU A 483 49.25 -2.71 -5.85
C LEU A 483 50.10 -3.91 -5.39
N ASP A 484 50.20 -4.97 -6.18
CA ASP A 484 51.12 -6.10 -5.92
C ASP A 484 52.57 -5.63 -5.73
N GLY A 485 53.04 -4.76 -6.64
CA GLY A 485 54.37 -4.17 -6.55
C GLY A 485 54.60 -3.42 -5.25
N THR A 486 53.63 -2.57 -4.87
CA THR A 486 53.67 -1.77 -3.64
C THR A 486 53.67 -2.64 -2.39
N ILE A 487 52.77 -3.64 -2.32
CA ILE A 487 52.68 -4.57 -1.19
C ILE A 487 53.96 -5.40 -1.06
N ARG A 488 54.55 -5.80 -2.18
CA ARG A 488 55.79 -6.56 -2.19
C ARG A 488 56.96 -5.74 -1.66
N GLU A 489 57.18 -4.55 -2.20
CA GLU A 489 58.29 -3.70 -1.79
C GLU A 489 58.23 -3.40 -0.29
N ALA A 490 57.04 -2.99 0.17
CA ALA A 490 56.81 -2.70 1.56
C ALA A 490 56.89 -3.96 2.44
N GLY A 491 56.41 -5.11 1.94
CA GLY A 491 56.50 -6.41 2.62
C GLY A 491 57.93 -6.90 2.79
N VAL A 492 58.81 -6.69 1.81
CA VAL A 492 60.25 -6.97 1.93
C VAL A 492 60.90 -6.04 2.96
N LYS A 493 60.56 -4.75 2.93
CA LYS A 493 61.06 -3.76 3.89
C LYS A 493 60.66 -4.07 5.34
N THR A 494 59.47 -4.63 5.55
CA THR A 494 58.96 -4.97 6.89
C THR A 494 59.14 -6.46 7.24
N ASN A 495 59.92 -7.21 6.46
CA ASN A 495 60.07 -8.64 6.65
C ASN A 495 60.61 -8.97 8.05
N LEU A 496 59.85 -9.77 8.79
CA LEU A 496 60.19 -10.20 10.15
C LEU A 496 61.51 -10.96 10.20
N LEU A 497 61.89 -11.65 9.12
CA LEU A 497 63.06 -12.52 9.07
C LEU A 497 64.39 -11.76 8.90
N VAL A 498 64.34 -10.50 8.46
CA VAL A 498 65.54 -9.66 8.23
C VAL A 498 66.14 -9.17 9.55
N SER A 499 65.30 -8.84 10.54
CA SER A 499 65.81 -8.31 11.81
C SER A 499 66.32 -9.40 12.74
N ARG A 500 67.59 -9.31 13.15
CA ARG A 500 68.19 -10.20 14.18
C ARG A 500 67.37 -10.25 15.47
N ARG A 501 66.76 -9.13 15.88
CA ARG A 501 65.88 -9.07 17.05
C ARG A 501 64.65 -9.92 16.87
N ASN A 502 63.95 -9.80 15.73
CA ASN A 502 62.78 -10.62 15.45
C ASN A 502 63.13 -12.10 15.32
N ARG A 503 64.28 -12.44 14.73
CA ARG A 503 64.73 -13.85 14.67
C ARG A 503 64.95 -14.46 16.05
N ARG A 504 65.53 -13.72 17.00
CA ARG A 504 65.64 -14.19 18.40
C ARG A 504 64.26 -14.47 19.01
N VAL A 505 63.33 -13.53 18.85
CA VAL A 505 61.94 -13.67 19.35
C VAL A 505 61.21 -14.86 18.68
N ILE A 506 61.45 -15.10 17.39
CA ILE A 506 60.91 -16.27 16.69
C ILE A 506 61.51 -17.56 17.27
N SER A 507 62.82 -17.63 17.50
CA SER A 507 63.49 -18.81 18.05
C SER A 507 63.04 -19.14 19.48
N GLU A 508 62.85 -18.12 20.32
CA GLU A 508 62.22 -18.24 21.65
C GLU A 508 60.80 -18.81 21.51
N GLY A 509 60.00 -18.25 20.59
CA GLY A 509 58.66 -18.74 20.28
C GLY A 509 58.59 -20.19 19.80
N LEU A 510 59.56 -20.63 18.98
CA LEU A 510 59.67 -22.02 18.54
C LEU A 510 59.95 -22.97 19.73
N THR A 511 60.81 -22.54 20.65
CA THR A 511 61.08 -23.28 21.89
C THR A 511 59.81 -23.39 22.75
N GLU A 512 59.03 -22.30 22.87
CA GLU A 512 57.75 -22.33 23.57
C GLU A 512 56.74 -23.27 22.90
N LEU A 513 56.66 -23.27 21.55
CA LEU A 513 55.79 -24.19 20.80
C LEU A 513 56.14 -25.65 21.05
N TYR A 514 57.43 -25.97 21.10
CA TYR A 514 57.92 -27.29 21.45
C TYR A 514 57.53 -27.65 22.90
N GLY A 515 57.74 -26.73 23.85
CA GLY A 515 57.35 -26.92 25.26
C GLY A 515 55.83 -27.01 25.49
N GLU A 516 55.01 -26.52 24.56
CA GLU A 516 53.55 -26.73 24.54
C GLU A 516 53.13 -27.99 23.78
N GLY A 517 54.05 -28.68 23.10
CA GLY A 517 53.76 -29.89 22.34
C GLY A 517 53.19 -29.66 20.94
N TRP A 518 53.18 -28.41 20.44
CA TRP A 518 52.68 -28.10 19.10
C TRP A 518 53.56 -28.69 18.00
N ILE A 519 54.89 -28.66 18.20
CA ILE A 519 55.90 -29.18 17.28
C ILE A 519 56.78 -30.22 17.98
N SER A 520 57.37 -31.15 17.21
CA SER A 520 58.33 -32.13 17.68
C SER A 520 59.75 -31.54 17.85
N LYS A 521 60.67 -32.30 18.46
CA LYS A 521 62.09 -31.92 18.55
C LYS A 521 62.74 -31.80 17.17
N SER A 522 62.44 -32.73 16.25
CA SER A 522 62.97 -32.69 14.88
C SER A 522 62.40 -31.52 14.07
N GLU A 523 61.13 -31.15 14.29
CA GLU A 523 60.53 -29.96 13.70
C GLU A 523 61.16 -28.68 14.25
N LEU A 524 61.46 -28.62 15.56
CA LEU A 524 62.17 -27.50 16.17
C LEU A 524 63.58 -27.32 15.59
N GLU A 525 64.35 -28.40 15.47
CA GLU A 525 65.69 -28.37 14.86
C GLU A 525 65.64 -27.90 13.40
N TYR A 526 64.72 -28.45 12.61
CA TYR A 526 64.52 -28.04 11.21
C TYR A 526 64.12 -26.56 11.08
N LEU A 527 63.19 -26.07 11.91
CA LEU A 527 62.73 -24.69 11.85
C LEU A 527 63.83 -23.71 12.28
N ASN A 528 64.64 -24.06 13.28
CA ASN A 528 65.80 -23.23 13.67
C ASN A 528 66.88 -23.21 12.59
N ASP A 529 67.15 -24.34 11.91
CA ASP A 529 68.03 -24.38 10.74
C ASP A 529 67.54 -23.41 9.65
N LYS A 530 66.25 -23.48 9.27
CA LYS A 530 65.68 -22.57 8.28
C LYS A 530 65.70 -21.11 8.71
N LEU A 531 65.46 -20.83 9.99
CA LEU A 531 65.55 -19.47 10.52
C LEU A 531 66.98 -18.91 10.44
N SER A 532 68.00 -19.78 10.59
CA SER A 532 69.41 -19.41 10.50
C SER A 532 69.86 -19.05 9.09
N CYS A 533 69.20 -19.57 8.05
CA CYS A 533 69.50 -19.24 6.65
C CYS A 533 69.29 -17.76 6.30
N PHE A 534 68.57 -17.01 7.14
CA PHE A 534 68.38 -15.57 6.98
C PHE A 534 69.49 -14.73 7.66
N ASN A 535 70.58 -15.35 8.17
CA ASN A 535 71.63 -14.67 8.94
C ASN A 535 72.63 -13.82 8.14
N THR A 536 72.55 -13.84 6.81
CA THR A 536 73.22 -12.89 5.91
C THR A 536 72.43 -11.58 5.83
#